data_AF-A0A1G8CX64-F1
#
_entry.id   AF-A0A1G8CX64-F1
#
_cell.length_a   1.000
_cell.length_b   1.000
_cell.length_c   1.000
_cell.angle_alpha   90.00
_cell.angle_beta   90.00
_cell.angle_gamma   90.00
#
_symmetry.space_group_name_H-M   'P 1'
#
loop_
_entity.id
_entity.type
_entity.pdbx_description
1 polymer ?
#
loop_
_entity_poly.entity_id
_entity_poly.type
_entity_poly.pdbx_seq_one_letter_code
_entity_poly.pdbx_strand_id
1 'polypeptide(L)'
;MSANHLFWKFIFYLIINEHLRMIDISPDKKQVWIEKEDKAIIRIVKVEHDWMKDLEADKATAKRMFKKIKTLIPSRRLDFYNVYVSTYPPVDLSSRLNEYWVNEENMQSFFMASESAQWTVDEPGDVLKVMGFESVWEDIPERTAQEHQQYARAYSREVSRKQEQLERQDKNLLLFGKTRFTYILLTAILLMFFLIEQAGSSTDILTLIEFGAKYNPAILEGEWWRLFSAMFLHIGFFHLFMNSLALFYLGTAVERIYGTFRFIFIYFTAGLFGSLASFAFNEQISAGASGAIFGCFGALLYFGFIHRKLFFRSMGMNVILILAVNLAFGFMVPAVDNGAHIGGLIGGFLASGVLHLPKHGVHLRQALIFTVSLALGAGLFWYGHANEGKAESPLVDLQVAQELIEQEELAAAESILESLLNDHDNAHAYFLLGSIAIKEEDYHSAGMHLEKAASMEDDFIEAHYNLALVYVELQEFDKAELSLERARSIDGASSDDRLDFDHVQELINEAGQNESS
;
A
#
# COMPACT_ATOMS: atom_id res chain seq x y z
N MET A 1 52.38 3.42 21.63
CA MET A 1 50.94 3.75 21.49
C MET A 1 50.12 2.52 21.88
N SER A 2 48.85 2.64 22.32
CA SER A 2 48.00 1.47 22.58
C SER A 2 47.05 1.18 21.41
N ALA A 3 46.94 -0.08 20.97
CA ALA A 3 45.98 -0.51 19.95
C ALA A 3 44.54 -0.06 20.24
N ASN A 4 44.15 -0.09 21.52
CA ASN A 4 42.80 0.32 21.93
C ASN A 4 42.59 1.83 21.80
N HIS A 5 43.65 2.65 21.99
CA HIS A 5 43.58 4.09 21.72
C HIS A 5 43.44 4.32 20.22
N LEU A 6 44.29 3.70 19.40
CA LEU A 6 44.26 3.83 17.95
C LEU A 6 42.87 3.44 17.38
N PHE A 7 42.35 2.29 17.80
CA PHE A 7 41.02 1.80 17.40
C PHE A 7 39.91 2.82 17.67
N TRP A 8 39.82 3.32 18.91
CA TRP A 8 38.76 4.27 19.27
C TRP A 8 38.97 5.66 18.68
N LYS A 9 40.22 6.13 18.52
CA LYS A 9 40.50 7.42 17.86
C LYS A 9 40.11 7.38 16.38
N PHE A 10 40.39 6.26 15.69
CA PHE A 10 40.02 6.10 14.29
C PHE A 10 38.50 6.05 14.10
N ILE A 11 37.78 5.30 14.95
CA ILE A 11 36.31 5.28 14.95
C ILE A 11 35.74 6.67 15.29
N PHE A 12 36.30 7.34 16.30
CA PHE A 12 35.92 8.70 16.68
C PHE A 12 36.03 9.65 15.50
N TYR A 13 37.15 9.59 14.77
CA TYR A 13 37.37 10.42 13.60
C TYR A 13 36.26 10.21 12.54
N LEU A 14 36.01 8.95 12.17
CA LEU A 14 35.00 8.60 11.18
C LEU A 14 33.58 9.05 11.59
N ILE A 15 33.21 8.90 12.86
CA ILE A 15 31.83 9.19 13.30
C ILE A 15 31.63 10.67 13.65
N ILE A 16 32.63 11.29 14.28
CA ILE A 16 32.53 12.65 14.80
C ILE A 16 32.98 13.66 13.77
N ASN A 17 34.18 13.49 13.20
CA ASN A 17 34.76 14.44 12.25
C ASN A 17 34.16 14.28 10.86
N GLU A 18 34.07 13.04 10.35
CA GLU A 18 33.51 12.74 9.03
C GLU A 18 31.98 12.51 9.04
N HIS A 19 31.35 12.67 10.20
CA HIS A 19 29.89 12.56 10.39
C HIS A 19 29.27 11.24 9.86
N LEU A 20 30.04 10.15 9.87
CA LEU A 20 29.55 8.85 9.43
C LEU A 20 28.65 8.20 10.48
N ARG A 21 27.87 7.21 10.03
CA ARG A 21 26.92 6.50 10.87
C ARG A 21 27.39 5.09 11.17
N MET A 22 27.35 4.73 12.45
CA MET A 22 27.58 3.35 12.89
C MET A 22 26.35 2.50 12.58
N ILE A 23 26.59 1.35 11.96
CA ILE A 23 25.57 0.33 11.65
C ILE A 23 25.42 -0.62 12.84
N ASP A 24 26.55 -1.13 13.33
CA ASP A 24 26.59 -2.15 14.38
C ASP A 24 27.92 -2.11 15.16
N ILE A 25 27.89 -2.56 16.41
CA ILE A 25 29.05 -2.76 17.26
C ILE A 25 28.92 -4.09 17.99
N SER A 26 29.96 -4.92 17.94
CA SER A 26 29.96 -6.20 18.62
C SER A 26 29.84 -6.04 20.14
N PRO A 27 29.23 -7.01 20.86
CA PRO A 27 29.05 -6.91 22.31
C PRO A 27 30.36 -6.70 23.10
N ASP A 28 31.45 -7.27 22.62
CA ASP A 28 32.80 -7.13 23.18
C ASP A 28 33.51 -5.82 22.76
N LYS A 29 32.87 -5.01 21.92
CA LYS A 29 33.35 -3.73 21.36
C LYS A 29 34.67 -3.86 20.61
N LYS A 30 34.95 -5.04 20.06
CA LYS A 30 36.14 -5.30 19.23
C LYS A 30 35.86 -5.11 17.75
N GLN A 31 34.61 -5.07 17.32
CA GLN A 31 34.24 -4.92 15.91
C GLN A 31 33.18 -3.82 15.77
N VAL A 32 33.39 -2.94 14.80
CA VAL A 32 32.47 -1.84 14.46
C VAL A 32 32.24 -1.82 12.96
N TRP A 33 30.98 -1.65 12.55
CA TRP A 33 30.57 -1.44 11.17
C TRP A 33 30.06 -0.01 10.98
N ILE A 34 30.53 0.66 9.95
CA ILE A 34 30.21 2.06 9.63
C ILE A 34 29.79 2.15 8.16
N GLU A 35 28.78 2.96 7.89
CA GLU A 35 28.27 3.24 6.55
C GLU A 35 28.74 4.61 6.04
N LYS A 36 29.27 4.66 4.81
CA LYS A 36 29.57 5.90 4.08
C LYS A 36 28.67 6.02 2.84
N GLU A 37 27.68 6.90 2.93
CA GLU A 37 26.86 7.39 1.80
C GLU A 37 26.35 6.35 0.79
N ASP A 38 26.06 5.11 1.21
CA ASP A 38 25.63 4.00 0.33
C ASP A 38 26.67 3.61 -0.74
N LYS A 39 27.90 4.15 -0.62
CA LYS A 39 29.05 3.92 -1.51
C LYS A 39 30.05 2.96 -0.89
N ALA A 40 30.20 2.98 0.43
CA ALA A 40 31.14 2.11 1.10
C ALA A 40 30.68 1.64 2.48
N ILE A 41 31.18 0.47 2.85
CA ILE A 41 31.09 -0.07 4.21
C ILE A 41 32.49 -0.16 4.78
N ILE A 42 32.65 0.33 6.00
CA ILE A 42 33.91 0.26 6.74
C ILE A 42 33.70 -0.68 7.92
N ARG A 43 34.46 -1.77 7.97
CA ARG A 43 34.55 -2.67 9.11
C ARG A 43 35.88 -2.43 9.82
N ILE A 44 35.84 -2.19 11.12
CA ILE A 44 37.04 -2.00 11.94
C ILE A 44 37.05 -3.09 12.99
N VAL A 45 38.15 -3.84 13.07
CA VAL A 45 38.31 -4.97 13.98
C VAL A 45 39.56 -4.79 14.81
N LYS A 46 39.42 -4.89 16.13
CA LYS A 46 40.53 -4.99 17.06
C LYS A 46 40.96 -6.45 17.19
N VAL A 47 42.19 -6.73 16.81
CA VAL A 47 42.79 -8.07 16.87
C VAL A 47 43.70 -8.15 18.09
N GLU A 48 43.61 -9.24 18.84
CA GLU A 48 44.44 -9.48 20.04
C GLU A 48 45.45 -10.63 19.85
N HIS A 49 45.31 -11.43 18.79
CA HIS A 49 46.20 -12.55 18.48
C HIS A 49 46.93 -12.28 17.16
N ASP A 50 48.26 -12.37 17.16
CA ASP A 50 49.14 -11.87 16.10
C ASP A 50 49.49 -12.92 15.02
N TRP A 51 48.57 -13.86 14.74
CA TRP A 51 48.79 -14.95 13.77
C TRP A 51 48.03 -14.69 12.46
N MET A 52 48.73 -14.84 11.33
CA MET A 52 48.14 -14.64 10.00
C MET A 52 46.94 -15.57 9.71
N LYS A 53 46.96 -16.79 10.28
CA LYS A 53 45.87 -17.76 10.16
C LYS A 53 44.53 -17.23 10.69
N ASP A 54 44.55 -16.44 11.76
CA ASP A 54 43.34 -15.88 12.36
C ASP A 54 42.75 -14.76 11.48
N LEU A 55 43.63 -13.95 10.87
CA LEU A 55 43.25 -12.94 9.88
C LEU A 55 42.64 -13.57 8.62
N GLU A 56 43.17 -14.70 8.15
CA GLU A 56 42.60 -15.42 7.00
C GLU A 56 41.21 -16.00 7.30
N ALA A 57 41.03 -16.59 8.48
CA ALA A 57 39.74 -17.10 8.92
C ALA A 57 38.70 -15.97 9.05
N ASP A 58 39.12 -14.82 9.59
CA ASP A 58 38.29 -13.64 9.71
C ASP A 58 37.97 -13.02 8.34
N LYS A 59 38.92 -12.96 7.40
CA LYS A 59 38.70 -12.51 6.01
C LYS A 59 37.53 -13.25 5.37
N ALA A 60 37.50 -14.58 5.49
CA ALA A 60 36.39 -15.39 4.95
C ALA A 60 35.04 -15.04 5.61
N THR A 61 35.05 -14.75 6.90
CA THR A 61 33.85 -14.33 7.64
C THR A 61 33.40 -12.92 7.23
N ALA A 62 34.33 -11.97 7.11
CA ALA A 62 34.10 -10.62 6.65
C ALA A 62 33.46 -10.61 5.24
N LYS A 63 33.98 -11.43 4.32
CA LYS A 63 33.40 -11.58 2.97
C LYS A 63 31.96 -12.09 2.99
N ARG A 64 31.69 -13.14 3.79
CA ARG A 64 30.32 -13.67 3.92
C ARG A 64 29.36 -12.62 4.47
N MET A 65 29.80 -11.83 5.45
CA MET A 65 29.01 -10.72 6.00
C MET A 65 28.81 -9.62 4.96
N PHE A 66 29.86 -9.20 4.27
CA PHE A 66 29.77 -8.18 3.22
C PHE A 66 28.82 -8.59 2.10
N LYS A 67 28.88 -9.85 1.64
CA LYS A 67 27.95 -10.37 0.62
C LYS A 67 26.50 -10.30 1.09
N LYS A 68 26.21 -10.60 2.36
CA LYS A 68 24.88 -10.41 2.95
C LYS A 68 24.48 -8.93 2.97
N ILE A 69 25.36 -8.03 3.40
CA ILE A 69 25.02 -6.60 3.44
C ILE A 69 24.83 -6.01 2.03
N LYS A 70 25.62 -6.44 1.05
CA LYS A 70 25.48 -6.05 -0.36
C LYS A 70 24.11 -6.43 -0.94
N THR A 71 23.48 -7.52 -0.48
CA THR A 71 22.10 -7.84 -0.89
C THR A 71 21.05 -6.92 -0.29
N LEU A 72 21.36 -6.24 0.81
CA LEU A 72 20.45 -5.32 1.51
C LEU A 72 20.61 -3.87 1.04
N ILE A 73 21.77 -3.49 0.50
CA ILE A 73 22.05 -2.14 0.02
C ILE A 73 21.96 -2.12 -1.51
N PRO A 74 21.01 -1.39 -2.12
CA PRO A 74 20.76 -1.37 -3.57
C PRO A 74 21.81 -0.58 -4.40
N SER A 75 23.08 -0.57 -3.97
CA SER A 75 24.15 0.16 -4.64
C SER A 75 24.88 -0.72 -5.66
N ARG A 76 25.04 -0.22 -6.90
CA ARG A 76 25.70 -0.94 -8.01
C ARG A 76 27.21 -1.11 -7.79
N ARG A 77 27.84 -0.22 -7.03
CA ARG A 77 29.26 -0.27 -6.64
C ARG A 77 29.37 0.09 -5.17
N LEU A 78 29.51 -0.94 -4.35
CA LEU A 78 29.71 -0.82 -2.91
C LEU A 78 31.15 -1.23 -2.61
N ASP A 79 31.96 -0.29 -2.14
CA ASP A 79 33.34 -0.56 -1.71
C ASP A 79 33.32 -1.12 -0.29
N PHE A 80 34.20 -2.09 -0.03
CA PHE A 80 34.33 -2.68 1.30
C PHE A 80 35.71 -2.41 1.85
N TYR A 81 35.79 -1.62 2.91
CA TYR A 81 37.03 -1.33 3.62
C TYR A 81 37.07 -2.13 4.91
N ASN A 82 38.07 -2.98 5.07
CA ASN A 82 38.25 -3.86 6.22
C ASN A 82 39.55 -3.50 6.95
N VAL A 83 39.44 -2.89 8.12
CA VAL A 83 40.57 -2.31 8.84
C VAL A 83 40.83 -3.13 10.10
N TYR A 84 42.00 -3.74 10.18
CA TYR A 84 42.48 -4.44 11.36
C TYR A 84 43.32 -3.52 12.22
N VAL A 85 43.11 -3.56 13.53
CA VAL A 85 43.88 -2.76 14.50
C VAL A 85 44.45 -3.70 15.56
N SER A 86 45.77 -3.77 15.67
CA SER A 86 46.47 -4.56 16.70
C SER A 86 47.53 -3.73 17.42
N THR A 87 48.09 -4.30 18.48
CA THR A 87 49.25 -3.72 19.16
C THR A 87 50.50 -3.90 18.31
N TYR A 88 50.66 -5.11 17.76
CA TYR A 88 51.79 -5.54 16.95
C TYR A 88 51.30 -6.03 15.57
N PRO A 89 52.12 -5.89 14.51
CA PRO A 89 51.86 -6.57 13.25
C PRO A 89 51.98 -8.10 13.40
N PRO A 90 51.26 -8.90 12.58
CA PRO A 90 51.38 -10.35 12.61
C PRO A 90 52.79 -10.78 12.22
N VAL A 91 53.32 -11.80 12.90
CA VAL A 91 54.72 -12.22 12.76
C VAL A 91 55.06 -12.66 11.33
N ASP A 92 54.09 -13.27 10.64
CA ASP A 92 54.25 -13.81 9.28
C ASP A 92 53.79 -12.83 8.17
N LEU A 93 53.43 -11.60 8.53
CA LEU A 93 52.99 -10.62 7.54
C LEU A 93 54.19 -10.06 6.76
N SER A 94 54.24 -10.37 5.47
CA SER A 94 55.36 -10.03 4.59
C SER A 94 55.05 -8.92 3.59
N SER A 95 53.86 -8.33 3.60
CA SER A 95 53.48 -7.15 2.79
C SER A 95 52.22 -6.50 3.38
N ARG A 96 51.80 -5.35 2.85
CA ARG A 96 50.53 -4.73 3.27
C ARG A 96 49.36 -5.65 2.91
N LEU A 97 48.30 -5.66 3.71
CA LEU A 97 47.15 -6.56 3.47
C LEU A 97 46.50 -6.36 2.09
N ASN A 98 46.46 -5.14 1.56
CA ASN A 98 45.95 -4.89 0.21
C ASN A 98 46.80 -5.53 -0.91
N GLU A 99 48.11 -5.64 -0.70
CA GLU A 99 49.02 -6.30 -1.63
C GLU A 99 48.97 -7.82 -1.45
N TYR A 100 48.77 -8.28 -0.22
CA TYR A 100 48.65 -9.70 0.11
C TYR A 100 47.29 -10.29 -0.32
N TRP A 101 46.21 -9.52 -0.21
CA TRP A 101 44.84 -9.91 -0.59
C TRP A 101 44.33 -9.09 -1.77
N VAL A 102 45.00 -9.21 -2.92
CA VAL A 102 44.69 -8.44 -4.12
C VAL A 102 43.24 -8.63 -4.59
N ASN A 103 42.48 -7.54 -4.51
CA ASN A 103 41.30 -7.21 -5.32
C ASN A 103 40.23 -8.31 -5.49
N GLU A 104 39.82 -8.94 -4.38
CA GLU A 104 38.64 -9.79 -4.36
C GLU A 104 37.38 -8.96 -4.07
N GLU A 105 36.48 -8.84 -5.05
CA GLU A 105 35.12 -8.28 -4.90
C GLU A 105 35.04 -6.83 -4.39
N ASN A 106 35.94 -5.93 -4.79
CA ASN A 106 36.04 -4.53 -4.32
C ASN A 106 36.31 -4.40 -2.81
N MET A 107 36.89 -5.43 -2.19
CA MET A 107 37.35 -5.38 -0.81
C MET A 107 38.79 -4.88 -0.73
N GLN A 108 39.01 -3.83 0.07
CA GLN A 108 40.33 -3.32 0.42
C GLN A 108 40.54 -3.56 1.92
N SER A 109 41.63 -4.22 2.28
CA SER A 109 41.98 -4.56 3.65
C SER A 109 43.24 -3.83 4.09
N PHE A 110 43.18 -3.21 5.26
CA PHE A 110 44.27 -2.44 5.86
C PHE A 110 44.63 -3.02 7.22
N PHE A 111 45.90 -2.91 7.59
CA PHE A 111 46.37 -3.31 8.91
C PHE A 111 47.08 -2.15 9.59
N MET A 112 46.53 -1.66 10.70
CA MET A 112 47.12 -0.60 11.51
C MET A 112 47.65 -1.19 12.82
N ALA A 113 48.90 -0.88 13.17
CA ALA A 113 49.55 -1.34 14.39
C ALA A 113 49.93 -0.14 15.25
N SER A 114 50.04 -0.37 16.57
CA SER A 114 50.45 0.70 17.48
C SER A 114 51.95 0.92 17.59
N GLU A 115 52.75 -0.03 17.12
CA GLU A 115 54.20 0.08 17.02
C GLU A 115 54.61 0.06 15.54
N SER A 116 55.26 1.13 15.08
CA SER A 116 55.41 1.51 13.67
C SER A 116 56.82 1.22 13.13
N ALA A 117 57.28 -0.02 13.19
CA ALA A 117 58.63 -0.38 12.75
C ALA A 117 58.69 -1.26 11.49
N GLN A 118 57.58 -1.51 10.81
CA GLN A 118 57.55 -2.38 9.63
C GLN A 118 56.76 -1.75 8.47
N TRP A 119 57.29 -1.91 7.25
CA TRP A 119 56.71 -1.47 5.98
C TRP A 119 55.37 -2.15 5.63
N THR A 120 54.96 -3.12 6.44
CA THR A 120 53.75 -3.93 6.30
C THR A 120 52.51 -3.31 6.96
N VAL A 121 52.68 -2.21 7.72
CA VAL A 121 51.60 -1.49 8.42
C VAL A 121 51.11 -0.30 7.59
N ASP A 122 49.80 -0.08 7.60
CA ASP A 122 49.13 1.07 6.99
C ASP A 122 49.00 2.21 8.01
N GLU A 123 49.39 3.43 7.60
CA GLU A 123 49.21 4.62 8.41
C GLU A 123 47.75 5.10 8.35
N PRO A 124 47.12 5.49 9.47
CA PRO A 124 45.71 5.88 9.49
C PRO A 124 45.37 7.00 8.50
N GLY A 125 46.28 7.97 8.32
CA GLY A 125 46.09 9.05 7.35
C GLY A 125 46.04 8.58 5.89
N ASP A 126 46.82 7.56 5.54
CA ASP A 126 46.80 7.00 4.18
C ASP A 126 45.56 6.13 3.95
N VAL A 127 45.13 5.37 4.97
CA VAL A 127 43.86 4.64 4.95
C VAL A 127 42.69 5.60 4.70
N LEU A 128 42.66 6.75 5.39
CA LEU A 128 41.61 7.77 5.20
C LEU A 128 41.63 8.37 3.79
N LYS A 129 42.80 8.66 3.22
CA LYS A 129 42.93 9.13 1.84
C LYS A 129 42.40 8.11 0.83
N VAL A 130 42.69 6.82 1.02
CA VAL A 130 42.19 5.74 0.14
C VAL A 130 40.67 5.61 0.24
N MET A 131 40.10 5.84 1.43
CA MET A 131 38.65 5.93 1.62
C MET A 131 38.04 7.22 1.05
N GLY A 132 38.85 8.16 0.53
CA GLY A 132 38.41 9.42 -0.05
C GLY A 132 37.99 10.46 0.99
N PHE A 133 38.71 10.56 2.10
CA PHE A 133 38.59 11.67 3.05
C PHE A 133 39.75 12.67 2.84
N GLU A 134 39.45 13.97 2.89
CA GLU A 134 40.43 15.05 2.66
C GLU A 134 41.14 15.51 3.95
N SER A 135 40.67 15.03 5.08
CA SER A 135 41.01 15.51 6.40
C SER A 135 42.35 14.93 6.90
N VAL A 136 43.08 15.73 7.68
CA VAL A 136 44.43 15.38 8.15
C VAL A 136 44.34 14.58 9.44
N TRP A 137 44.92 13.38 9.43
CA TRP A 137 45.10 12.59 10.64
C TRP A 137 46.13 13.25 11.56
N GLU A 138 45.73 13.55 12.79
CA GLU A 138 46.67 13.97 13.83
C GLU A 138 47.25 12.74 14.51
N ASP A 139 48.58 12.68 14.63
CA ASP A 139 49.24 11.55 15.28
C ASP A 139 48.91 11.46 16.78
N ILE A 140 49.01 10.26 17.34
CA ILE A 140 48.78 10.03 18.77
C ILE A 140 50.10 10.33 19.50
N PRO A 141 50.14 11.32 20.41
CA PRO A 141 51.37 11.62 21.16
C PRO A 141 51.82 10.43 22.02
N GLU A 142 53.12 10.31 22.26
CA GLU A 142 53.66 9.37 23.23
C GLU A 142 53.15 9.68 24.64
N ARG A 143 52.52 8.69 25.27
CA ARG A 143 51.87 8.81 26.57
C ARG A 143 51.99 7.52 27.38
N THR A 144 51.67 7.59 28.66
CA THR A 144 51.61 6.40 29.52
C THR A 144 50.47 5.47 29.08
N ALA A 145 50.60 4.17 29.41
CA ALA A 145 49.55 3.18 29.12
C ALA A 145 48.19 3.56 29.74
N GLN A 146 48.22 4.15 30.95
CA GLN A 146 47.02 4.62 31.65
C GLN A 146 46.35 5.78 30.92
N GLU A 147 47.11 6.77 30.46
CA GLU A 147 46.58 7.88 29.66
C GLU A 147 45.99 7.36 28.34
N HIS A 148 46.69 6.45 27.64
CA HIS A 148 46.14 5.89 26.40
C HIS A 148 44.79 5.19 26.63
N GLN A 149 44.63 4.48 27.75
CA GLN A 149 43.35 3.86 28.12
C GLN A 149 42.28 4.91 28.46
N GLN A 150 42.65 6.01 29.12
CA GLN A 150 41.73 7.11 29.41
C GLN A 150 41.20 7.76 28.12
N TYR A 151 42.08 8.08 27.17
CA TYR A 151 41.68 8.64 25.87
C TYR A 151 40.79 7.67 25.08
N ALA A 152 41.14 6.38 25.02
CA ALA A 152 40.30 5.37 24.37
C ALA A 152 38.88 5.33 24.96
N ARG A 153 38.77 5.41 26.30
CA ARG A 153 37.47 5.50 26.99
C ARG A 153 36.73 6.80 26.68
N ALA A 154 37.44 7.93 26.57
CA ALA A 154 36.85 9.22 26.22
C ALA A 154 36.25 9.19 24.80
N TYR A 155 37.04 8.76 23.81
CA TYR A 155 36.58 8.60 22.42
C TYR A 155 35.39 7.65 22.30
N SER A 156 35.46 6.49 22.96
CA SER A 156 34.34 5.53 22.98
C SER A 156 33.05 6.15 23.53
N ARG A 157 33.14 6.92 24.63
CA ARG A 157 31.98 7.61 25.22
C ARG A 157 31.40 8.66 24.27
N GLU A 158 32.24 9.44 23.59
CA GLU A 158 31.78 10.47 22.67
C GLU A 158 31.11 9.87 21.43
N VAL A 159 31.69 8.79 20.88
CA VAL A 159 31.09 8.00 19.80
C VAL A 159 29.71 7.46 20.21
N SER A 160 29.61 6.82 21.38
CA SER A 160 28.33 6.29 21.88
C SER A 160 27.30 7.41 22.08
N ARG A 161 27.69 8.55 22.64
CA ARG A 161 26.80 9.71 22.82
C ARG A 161 26.29 10.25 21.49
N LYS A 162 27.15 10.39 20.48
CA LYS A 162 26.75 10.82 19.14
C LYS A 162 25.76 9.86 18.51
N GLN A 163 26.01 8.55 18.62
CA GLN A 163 25.11 7.53 18.10
C GLN A 163 23.74 7.57 18.78
N GLU A 164 23.70 7.63 20.12
CA GLU A 164 22.45 7.80 20.87
C GLU A 164 21.70 9.07 20.46
N GLN A 165 22.41 10.16 20.17
CA GLN A 165 21.81 11.40 19.69
C GLN A 165 21.17 11.24 18.32
N LEU A 166 21.85 10.59 17.36
CA LEU A 166 21.31 10.31 16.03
C LEU A 166 20.07 9.40 16.10
N GLU A 167 20.11 8.38 16.95
CA GLU A 167 18.96 7.50 17.18
C GLU A 167 17.77 8.23 17.82
N ARG A 168 18.04 9.12 18.78
CA ARG A 168 16.99 9.97 19.38
C ARG A 168 16.41 10.92 18.34
N GLN A 169 17.21 11.48 17.44
CA GLN A 169 16.73 12.32 16.34
C GLN A 169 15.80 11.54 15.40
N ASP A 170 16.21 10.34 14.99
CA ASP A 170 15.36 9.47 14.15
C ASP A 170 14.06 9.08 14.85
N LYS A 171 14.13 8.71 16.14
CA LYS A 171 12.94 8.40 16.95
C LYS A 171 12.02 9.60 17.07
N ASN A 172 12.57 10.81 17.26
CA ASN A 172 11.76 12.03 17.37
C ASN A 172 11.08 12.39 16.05
N LEU A 173 11.67 12.04 14.90
CA LEU A 173 11.03 12.21 13.59
C LEU A 173 9.90 11.19 13.38
N LEU A 174 10.11 9.92 13.77
CA LEU A 174 9.14 8.85 13.57
C LEU A 174 8.00 8.84 14.60
N LEU A 175 8.26 9.34 15.80
CA LEU A 175 7.36 9.31 16.97
C LEU A 175 7.06 10.72 17.47
N PHE A 176 6.93 11.69 16.55
CA PHE A 176 6.65 13.08 16.88
C PHE A 176 5.26 13.26 17.53
N GLY A 177 4.24 12.63 16.94
CA GLY A 177 2.83 12.76 17.31
C GLY A 177 2.31 11.66 18.24
N LYS A 178 1.24 11.98 18.99
CA LYS A 178 0.43 10.98 19.69
C LYS A 178 -0.69 10.52 18.77
N THR A 179 -0.97 9.21 18.76
CA THR A 179 -2.00 8.60 17.92
C THR A 179 -3.35 8.69 18.60
N ARG A 180 -4.08 9.79 18.42
CA ARG A 180 -5.41 9.96 19.03
C ARG A 180 -6.49 9.93 17.97
N PHE A 181 -6.27 10.63 16.86
CA PHE A 181 -7.29 10.81 15.85
C PHE A 181 -7.53 9.54 15.04
N THR A 182 -6.50 8.71 14.84
CA THR A 182 -6.69 7.39 14.20
C THR A 182 -7.71 6.54 14.96
N TYR A 183 -7.67 6.54 16.31
CA TYR A 183 -8.65 5.81 17.10
C TYR A 183 -10.05 6.43 17.03
N ILE A 184 -10.14 7.77 17.00
CA ILE A 184 -11.42 8.46 16.81
C ILE A 184 -12.04 8.09 15.46
N LEU A 185 -11.25 8.06 14.38
CA LEU A 185 -11.71 7.63 13.05
C LEU A 185 -12.17 6.18 13.05
N LEU A 186 -11.40 5.27 13.66
CA LEU A 186 -11.79 3.86 13.78
C LEU A 186 -13.11 3.72 14.53
N THR A 187 -13.28 4.43 15.65
CA THR A 187 -14.54 4.41 16.40
C THR A 187 -15.69 4.97 15.57
N ALA A 188 -15.48 6.07 14.82
CA ALA A 188 -16.51 6.63 13.94
C ALA A 188 -16.91 5.66 12.82
N ILE A 189 -15.95 4.99 12.18
CA ILE A 189 -16.19 3.98 11.15
C ILE A 189 -16.97 2.78 11.71
N LEU A 190 -16.56 2.26 12.86
CA LEU A 190 -17.25 1.13 13.50
C LEU A 190 -18.68 1.51 13.93
N LEU A 191 -18.87 2.74 14.43
CA LEU A 191 -20.18 3.25 14.79
C LEU A 191 -21.07 3.40 13.56
N MET A 192 -20.55 3.97 12.47
CA MET A 192 -21.32 4.10 11.22
C MET A 192 -21.71 2.75 10.64
N PHE A 193 -20.78 1.78 10.63
CA PHE A 193 -21.10 0.41 10.20
C PHE A 193 -22.22 -0.21 11.05
N PHE A 194 -22.15 -0.04 12.38
CA PHE A 194 -23.22 -0.51 13.26
C PHE A 194 -24.56 0.16 12.94
N LEU A 195 -24.59 1.47 12.68
CA LEU A 195 -25.83 2.18 12.34
C LEU A 195 -26.45 1.69 11.02
N ILE A 196 -25.63 1.40 10.01
CA ILE A 196 -26.08 0.85 8.73
C ILE A 196 -26.74 -0.52 8.93
N GLU A 197 -26.09 -1.42 9.67
CA GLU A 197 -26.61 -2.76 10.00
C GLU A 197 -27.88 -2.73 10.88
N GLN A 198 -28.21 -1.60 11.51
CA GLN A 198 -29.47 -1.42 12.23
C GLN A 198 -30.60 -0.89 11.34
N ALA A 199 -30.27 -0.14 10.28
CA ALA A 199 -31.25 0.44 9.37
C ALA A 199 -31.58 -0.49 8.19
N GLY A 200 -30.60 -1.28 7.76
CA GLY A 200 -30.71 -2.23 6.65
C GLY A 200 -29.50 -3.15 6.65
N SER A 201 -28.89 -3.36 5.48
CA SER A 201 -27.67 -4.15 5.34
C SER A 201 -26.51 -3.32 4.82
N SER A 202 -25.30 -3.57 5.31
CA SER A 202 -24.09 -2.98 4.69
C SER A 202 -23.73 -3.58 3.34
N THR A 203 -24.44 -4.62 2.90
CA THR A 203 -24.33 -5.19 1.55
C THR A 203 -25.45 -4.76 0.63
N ASP A 204 -26.49 -4.10 1.15
CA ASP A 204 -27.57 -3.53 0.35
C ASP A 204 -27.11 -2.18 -0.23
N ILE A 205 -27.28 -2.05 -1.55
CA ILE A 205 -26.90 -0.88 -2.31
C ILE A 205 -27.77 0.33 -1.95
N LEU A 206 -29.08 0.14 -1.79
CA LEU A 206 -30.00 1.25 -1.48
C LEU A 206 -29.72 1.82 -0.09
N THR A 207 -29.54 0.97 0.92
CA THR A 207 -29.11 1.39 2.27
C THR A 207 -27.80 2.19 2.19
N LEU A 208 -26.81 1.73 1.41
CA LEU A 208 -25.54 2.44 1.26
C LEU A 208 -25.71 3.82 0.59
N ILE A 209 -26.54 3.93 -0.46
CA ILE A 209 -26.86 5.21 -1.10
C ILE A 209 -27.52 6.14 -0.09
N GLU A 210 -28.52 5.68 0.67
CA GLU A 210 -29.22 6.51 1.65
C GLU A 210 -28.27 7.07 2.71
N PHE A 211 -27.35 6.24 3.22
CA PHE A 211 -26.36 6.63 4.22
C PHE A 211 -25.21 7.49 3.67
N GLY A 212 -25.17 7.73 2.35
CA GLY A 212 -24.23 8.66 1.74
C GLY A 212 -23.03 8.02 1.06
N ALA A 213 -23.18 6.84 0.48
CA ALA A 213 -22.18 6.27 -0.43
C ALA A 213 -21.95 7.21 -1.61
N LYS A 214 -20.78 7.09 -2.23
CA LYS A 214 -20.49 7.80 -3.48
C LYS A 214 -21.44 7.22 -4.53
N TYR A 215 -22.34 8.07 -5.00
CA TYR A 215 -23.30 7.77 -6.07
C TYR A 215 -23.30 8.97 -7.03
N ASN A 216 -22.94 8.73 -8.30
CA ASN A 216 -22.66 9.81 -9.26
C ASN A 216 -23.89 10.69 -9.53
N PRO A 217 -25.10 10.14 -9.79
CA PRO A 217 -26.30 10.95 -10.02
C PRO A 217 -26.58 11.94 -8.88
N ALA A 218 -26.62 11.46 -7.63
CA ALA A 218 -26.86 12.35 -6.49
C ALA A 218 -25.75 13.42 -6.31
N ILE A 219 -24.49 13.11 -6.63
CA ILE A 219 -23.40 14.11 -6.61
C ILE A 219 -23.63 15.20 -7.66
N LEU A 220 -24.10 14.83 -8.85
CA LEU A 220 -24.43 15.78 -9.92
C LEU A 220 -25.63 16.67 -9.56
N GLU A 221 -26.59 16.12 -8.82
CA GLU A 221 -27.77 16.83 -8.30
C GLU A 221 -27.45 17.78 -7.11
N GLY A 222 -26.22 17.74 -6.59
CA GLY A 222 -25.75 18.68 -5.56
C GLY A 222 -25.36 18.04 -4.23
N GLU A 223 -25.45 16.72 -4.09
CA GLU A 223 -25.08 16.01 -2.86
C GLU A 223 -23.55 15.80 -2.73
N TRP A 224 -22.77 16.87 -2.90
CA TRP A 224 -21.30 16.84 -2.90
C TRP A 224 -20.69 16.34 -1.59
N TRP A 225 -21.46 16.36 -0.50
CA TRP A 225 -21.07 15.81 0.79
C TRP A 225 -20.78 14.30 0.73
N ARG A 226 -21.33 13.59 -0.28
CA ARG A 226 -21.04 12.18 -0.58
C ARG A 226 -19.57 11.89 -0.82
N LEU A 227 -18.83 12.87 -1.33
CA LEU A 227 -17.37 12.77 -1.51
C LEU A 227 -16.61 12.58 -0.19
N PHE A 228 -17.22 12.95 0.94
CA PHE A 228 -16.64 12.77 2.27
C PHE A 228 -17.34 11.68 3.09
N SER A 229 -18.67 11.58 3.07
CA SER A 229 -19.40 10.59 3.86
C SER A 229 -19.07 9.15 3.45
N ALA A 230 -18.84 8.91 2.15
CA ALA A 230 -18.46 7.59 1.63
C ALA A 230 -17.22 7.01 2.33
N MET A 231 -16.34 7.85 2.89
CA MET A 231 -15.15 7.43 3.63
C MET A 231 -15.45 6.67 4.94
N PHE A 232 -16.68 6.77 5.45
CA PHE A 232 -17.09 6.16 6.72
C PHE A 232 -17.92 4.89 6.55
N LEU A 233 -18.45 4.66 5.34
CA LEU A 233 -19.28 3.52 4.99
C LEU A 233 -18.40 2.36 4.51
N HIS A 234 -18.85 1.11 4.71
CA HIS A 234 -18.10 -0.08 4.28
C HIS A 234 -19.05 -1.17 3.81
N ILE A 235 -18.75 -1.76 2.65
CA ILE A 235 -19.54 -2.86 2.07
C ILE A 235 -19.18 -4.18 2.75
N GLY A 236 -20.03 -4.65 3.67
CA GLY A 236 -19.83 -5.90 4.40
C GLY A 236 -18.68 -5.91 5.42
N PHE A 237 -18.71 -6.92 6.28
CA PHE A 237 -17.79 -7.03 7.42
C PHE A 237 -16.31 -7.20 7.03
N PHE A 238 -16.01 -8.01 6.00
CA PHE A 238 -14.62 -8.27 5.61
C PHE A 238 -13.91 -7.00 5.13
N HIS A 239 -14.62 -6.17 4.35
CA HIS A 239 -14.10 -4.89 3.86
C HIS A 239 -13.86 -3.90 5.00
N LEU A 240 -14.78 -3.82 5.96
CA LEU A 240 -14.63 -3.05 7.20
C LEU A 240 -13.38 -3.50 7.98
N PHE A 241 -13.23 -4.81 8.20
CA PHE A 241 -12.13 -5.38 8.97
C PHE A 241 -10.77 -5.04 8.35
N MET A 242 -10.62 -5.26 7.04
CA MET A 242 -9.37 -5.00 6.34
C MET A 242 -9.00 -3.52 6.31
N ASN A 243 -9.97 -2.63 6.07
CA ASN A 243 -9.72 -1.19 6.13
C ASN A 243 -9.42 -0.71 7.56
N SER A 244 -10.11 -1.22 8.56
CA SER A 244 -9.85 -0.88 9.97
C SER A 244 -8.45 -1.31 10.39
N LEU A 245 -8.01 -2.50 9.98
CA LEU A 245 -6.65 -2.99 10.22
C LEU A 245 -5.61 -2.12 9.52
N ALA A 246 -5.85 -1.79 8.25
CA ALA A 246 -4.95 -0.93 7.48
C ALA A 246 -4.86 0.49 8.06
N LEU A 247 -6.00 1.10 8.44
CA LEU A 247 -6.07 2.40 9.09
C LEU A 247 -5.36 2.38 10.45
N PHE A 248 -5.52 1.31 11.24
CA PHE A 248 -4.81 1.15 12.50
C PHE A 248 -3.29 1.17 12.29
N TYR A 249 -2.73 0.41 11.35
CA TYR A 249 -1.28 0.38 11.15
C TYR A 249 -0.74 1.62 10.42
N LEU A 250 -1.35 2.00 9.30
CA LEU A 250 -0.86 3.08 8.45
C LEU A 250 -1.24 4.45 9.00
N GLY A 251 -2.49 4.61 9.46
CA GLY A 251 -2.97 5.86 10.07
C GLY A 251 -2.16 6.20 11.31
N THR A 252 -1.91 5.23 12.20
CA THR A 252 -1.07 5.49 13.38
C THR A 252 0.38 5.83 13.01
N ALA A 253 0.96 5.20 11.99
CA ALA A 253 2.31 5.53 11.52
C ALA A 253 2.38 6.96 10.98
N VAL A 254 1.44 7.36 10.12
CA VAL A 254 1.38 8.72 9.57
C VAL A 254 1.08 9.75 10.66
N GLU A 255 0.16 9.47 11.58
CA GLU A 255 -0.15 10.36 12.70
C GLU A 255 1.06 10.57 13.63
N ARG A 256 1.89 9.54 13.85
CA ARG A 256 3.14 9.66 14.61
C ARG A 256 4.19 10.49 13.89
N ILE A 257 4.32 10.36 12.58
CA ILE A 257 5.34 11.09 11.79
C ILE A 257 4.94 12.56 11.62
N TYR A 258 3.70 12.83 11.23
CA TYR A 258 3.24 14.18 10.86
C TYR A 258 2.58 14.94 12.03
N GLY A 259 2.13 14.22 13.05
CA GLY A 259 1.32 14.77 14.14
C GLY A 259 -0.16 14.86 13.78
N THR A 260 -1.01 14.86 14.82
CA THR A 260 -2.48 14.75 14.70
C THR A 260 -3.11 15.76 13.73
N PHE A 261 -2.78 17.05 13.84
CA PHE A 261 -3.39 18.07 12.98
C PHE A 261 -3.07 17.82 11.50
N ARG A 262 -1.80 17.57 11.15
CA ARG A 262 -1.41 17.31 9.75
C ARG A 262 -2.01 16.01 9.24
N PHE A 263 -2.06 14.98 10.08
CA PHE A 263 -2.70 13.71 9.73
C PHE A 263 -4.17 13.90 9.35
N ILE A 264 -4.93 14.71 10.11
CA ILE A 264 -6.33 15.04 9.77
C ILE A 264 -6.42 15.58 8.34
N PHE A 265 -5.63 16.60 8.00
CA PHE A 265 -5.65 17.18 6.65
C PHE A 265 -5.19 16.20 5.57
N ILE A 266 -4.13 15.42 5.82
CA ILE A 266 -3.64 14.40 4.89
C ILE A 266 -4.75 13.37 4.62
N TYR A 267 -5.39 12.86 5.67
CA TYR A 267 -6.40 11.81 5.59
C TYR A 267 -7.62 12.28 4.79
N PHE A 268 -8.21 13.44 5.15
CA PHE A 268 -9.40 13.94 4.46
C PHE A 268 -9.10 14.48 3.05
N THR A 269 -7.92 15.07 2.82
CA THR A 269 -7.55 15.49 1.46
C THR A 269 -7.33 14.27 0.56
N ALA A 270 -6.67 13.23 1.07
CA ALA A 270 -6.51 12.00 0.31
C ALA A 270 -7.85 11.32 0.03
N GLY A 271 -8.73 11.22 1.04
CA GLY A 271 -10.08 10.70 0.87
C GLY A 271 -10.85 11.47 -0.20
N LEU A 272 -10.83 12.81 -0.15
CA LEU A 272 -11.46 13.66 -1.16
C LEU A 272 -10.90 13.40 -2.56
N PHE A 273 -9.57 13.33 -2.73
CA PHE A 273 -8.97 13.02 -4.02
C PHE A 273 -9.31 11.60 -4.51
N GLY A 274 -9.45 10.65 -3.59
CA GLY A 274 -9.96 9.32 -3.88
C GLY A 274 -11.39 9.38 -4.41
N SER A 275 -12.30 10.02 -3.67
CA SER A 275 -13.70 10.17 -4.09
C SER A 275 -13.85 10.96 -5.38
N LEU A 276 -13.04 12.00 -5.60
CA LEU A 276 -13.03 12.77 -6.85
C LEU A 276 -12.53 11.96 -8.04
N ALA A 277 -11.46 11.17 -7.86
CA ALA A 277 -10.97 10.28 -8.91
C ALA A 277 -11.96 9.14 -9.20
N SER A 278 -12.61 8.59 -8.17
CA SER A 278 -13.70 7.65 -8.31
C SER A 278 -14.87 8.27 -9.10
N PHE A 279 -15.34 9.46 -8.70
CA PHE A 279 -16.38 10.21 -9.41
C PHE A 279 -16.02 10.49 -10.88
N ALA A 280 -14.76 10.84 -11.15
CA ALA A 280 -14.27 11.12 -12.50
C ALA A 280 -14.18 9.86 -13.40
N PHE A 281 -13.72 8.74 -12.85
CA PHE A 281 -13.30 7.58 -13.64
C PHE A 281 -14.15 6.33 -13.47
N ASN A 282 -14.98 6.25 -12.43
CA ASN A 282 -15.77 5.07 -12.08
C ASN A 282 -17.25 5.44 -11.89
N GLU A 283 -18.12 4.62 -12.44
CA GLU A 283 -19.58 4.78 -12.40
C GLU A 283 -20.19 4.07 -11.18
N GLN A 284 -19.55 2.99 -10.71
CA GLN A 284 -20.05 2.17 -9.63
C GLN A 284 -20.17 2.94 -8.31
N ILE A 285 -21.07 2.43 -7.48
CA ILE A 285 -21.27 2.89 -6.11
C ILE A 285 -20.05 2.49 -5.29
N SER A 286 -19.53 3.44 -4.52
CA SER A 286 -18.30 3.26 -3.77
C SER A 286 -18.48 3.71 -2.32
N ALA A 287 -18.02 2.86 -1.40
CA ALA A 287 -18.07 3.09 0.04
C ALA A 287 -16.81 2.48 0.67
N GLY A 288 -16.06 3.28 1.41
CA GLY A 288 -14.86 2.80 2.09
C GLY A 288 -13.86 3.90 2.45
N ALA A 289 -13.13 3.68 3.53
CA ALA A 289 -11.99 4.50 3.92
C ALA A 289 -10.75 4.30 3.02
N SER A 290 -10.81 3.38 2.05
CA SER A 290 -9.65 2.88 1.31
C SER A 290 -8.88 3.98 0.56
N GLY A 291 -9.57 4.95 -0.06
CA GLY A 291 -8.92 6.10 -0.69
C GLY A 291 -8.05 6.91 0.29
N ALA A 292 -8.54 7.18 1.50
CA ALA A 292 -7.76 7.86 2.52
C ALA A 292 -6.62 6.99 3.10
N ILE A 293 -6.81 5.68 3.17
CA ILE A 293 -5.77 4.72 3.56
C ILE A 293 -4.65 4.67 2.50
N PHE A 294 -4.98 4.66 1.21
CA PHE A 294 -3.99 4.84 0.14
C PHE A 294 -3.31 6.21 0.23
N GLY A 295 -4.02 7.23 0.70
CA GLY A 295 -3.44 8.49 1.14
C GLY A 295 -2.35 8.37 2.19
N CYS A 296 -2.53 7.48 3.16
CA CYS A 296 -1.52 7.20 4.17
C CYS A 296 -0.27 6.58 3.54
N PHE A 297 -0.41 5.67 2.56
CA PHE A 297 0.73 5.22 1.74
C PHE A 297 1.41 6.40 1.02
N GLY A 298 0.64 7.30 0.42
CA GLY A 298 1.16 8.49 -0.26
C GLY A 298 1.98 9.37 0.68
N ALA A 299 1.50 9.55 1.92
CA ALA A 299 2.21 10.28 2.96
C ALA A 299 3.52 9.61 3.40
N LEU A 300 3.53 8.28 3.51
CA LEU A 300 4.75 7.53 3.82
C LEU A 300 5.75 7.56 2.66
N LEU A 301 5.28 7.54 1.40
CA LEU A 301 6.13 7.72 0.22
C LEU A 301 6.71 9.13 0.15
N TYR A 302 5.94 10.16 0.50
CA TYR A 302 6.46 11.52 0.62
C TYR A 302 7.55 11.61 1.71
N PHE A 303 7.32 10.97 2.87
CA PHE A 303 8.34 10.84 3.90
C PHE A 303 9.60 10.11 3.38
N GLY A 304 9.43 9.04 2.59
CA GLY A 304 10.53 8.34 1.92
C GLY A 304 11.26 9.16 0.87
N PHE A 305 10.57 10.10 0.21
CA PHE A 305 11.16 11.03 -0.74
C PHE A 305 12.10 12.02 -0.04
N ILE A 306 11.70 12.55 1.11
CA ILE A 306 12.50 13.55 1.87
C ILE A 306 13.53 12.92 2.83
N HIS A 307 13.24 11.73 3.36
CA HIS A 307 14.08 11.00 4.33
C HIS A 307 14.36 9.57 3.89
N ARG A 308 14.85 9.41 2.65
CA ARG A 308 15.11 8.11 1.99
C ARG A 308 15.78 7.07 2.89
N LYS A 309 16.92 7.39 3.51
CA LYS A 309 17.67 6.44 4.35
C LYS A 309 16.87 5.97 5.57
N LEU A 310 16.22 6.91 6.25
CA LEU A 310 15.41 6.59 7.42
C LEU A 310 14.20 5.73 7.05
N PHE A 311 13.54 6.05 5.94
CA PHE A 311 12.42 5.28 5.41
C PHE A 311 12.80 3.82 5.11
N PHE A 312 13.85 3.58 4.32
CA PHE A 312 14.25 2.22 3.96
C PHE A 312 14.75 1.39 5.14
N ARG A 313 15.39 2.03 6.14
CA ARG A 313 15.82 1.33 7.36
C ARG A 313 14.68 0.99 8.30
N SER A 314 13.61 1.80 8.34
CA SER A 314 12.53 1.63 9.32
C SER A 314 11.30 0.88 8.79
N MET A 315 10.91 1.11 7.53
CA MET A 315 9.63 0.62 6.99
C MET A 315 9.68 0.21 5.50
N GLY A 316 10.66 0.70 4.74
CA GLY A 316 10.48 0.97 3.31
C GLY A 316 10.07 -0.21 2.42
N MET A 317 10.78 -1.34 2.49
CA MET A 317 10.44 -2.48 1.61
C MET A 317 9.06 -3.07 1.95
N ASN A 318 8.72 -3.13 3.23
CA ASN A 318 7.42 -3.65 3.67
C ASN A 318 6.28 -2.76 3.17
N VAL A 319 6.42 -1.43 3.31
CA VAL A 319 5.42 -0.47 2.81
C VAL A 319 5.27 -0.55 1.30
N ILE A 320 6.38 -0.63 0.55
CA ILE A 320 6.37 -0.74 -0.92
C ILE A 320 5.71 -2.05 -1.36
N LEU A 321 6.06 -3.17 -0.72
CA LEU A 321 5.50 -4.48 -1.06
C LEU A 321 4.00 -4.53 -0.79
N ILE A 322 3.56 -4.08 0.38
CA ILE A 322 2.13 -4.06 0.74
C ILE A 322 1.36 -3.15 -0.22
N LEU A 323 1.89 -1.98 -0.56
CA LEU A 323 1.28 -1.09 -1.55
C LEU A 323 1.15 -1.77 -2.93
N ALA A 324 2.22 -2.42 -3.40
CA ALA A 324 2.22 -3.09 -4.70
C ALA A 324 1.21 -4.24 -4.74
N VAL A 325 1.12 -5.04 -3.67
CA VAL A 325 0.15 -6.14 -3.55
C VAL A 325 -1.29 -5.61 -3.52
N ASN A 326 -1.56 -4.57 -2.72
CA ASN A 326 -2.91 -3.98 -2.64
C ASN A 326 -3.35 -3.39 -3.98
N LEU A 327 -2.44 -2.74 -4.71
CA LEU A 327 -2.75 -2.17 -6.01
C LEU A 327 -2.96 -3.27 -7.06
N ALA A 328 -2.11 -4.31 -7.08
CA ALA A 328 -2.28 -5.46 -7.96
C ALA A 328 -3.60 -6.19 -7.70
N PHE A 329 -3.94 -6.42 -6.43
CA PHE A 329 -5.21 -7.02 -6.04
C PHE A 329 -6.40 -6.16 -6.47
N GLY A 330 -6.34 -4.83 -6.30
CA GLY A 330 -7.40 -3.93 -6.74
C GLY A 330 -7.66 -3.97 -8.24
N PHE A 331 -6.61 -4.13 -9.06
CA PHE A 331 -6.78 -4.30 -10.51
C PHE A 331 -7.30 -5.68 -10.92
N MET A 332 -7.20 -6.70 -10.06
CA MET A 332 -7.67 -8.06 -10.34
C MET A 332 -9.14 -8.28 -9.93
N VAL A 333 -9.68 -7.46 -9.03
CA VAL A 333 -11.05 -7.61 -8.52
C VAL A 333 -11.93 -6.49 -9.11
N PRO A 334 -12.88 -6.81 -10.01
CA PRO A 334 -13.70 -5.81 -10.71
C PRO A 334 -14.53 -4.89 -9.81
N ALA A 335 -14.88 -5.34 -8.60
CA ALA A 335 -15.62 -4.55 -7.60
C ALA A 335 -14.75 -3.53 -6.83
N VAL A 336 -13.43 -3.48 -7.08
CA VAL A 336 -12.51 -2.57 -6.37
C VAL A 336 -12.34 -1.27 -7.12
N ASP A 337 -12.56 -0.16 -6.40
CA ASP A 337 -12.42 1.19 -6.93
C ASP A 337 -10.96 1.63 -7.04
N ASN A 338 -10.32 1.29 -8.15
CA ASN A 338 -8.94 1.67 -8.45
C ASN A 338 -8.77 3.19 -8.63
N GLY A 339 -9.82 3.89 -9.07
CA GLY A 339 -9.84 5.36 -9.14
C GLY A 339 -9.65 5.96 -7.75
N ALA A 340 -10.41 5.49 -6.76
CA ALA A 340 -10.26 5.91 -5.37
C ALA A 340 -8.87 5.63 -4.80
N HIS A 341 -8.29 4.46 -5.08
CA HIS A 341 -6.95 4.10 -4.58
C HIS A 341 -5.85 4.99 -5.15
N ILE A 342 -5.84 5.21 -6.46
CA ILE A 342 -4.81 6.03 -7.12
C ILE A 342 -4.99 7.50 -6.77
N GLY A 343 -6.22 7.99 -6.81
CA GLY A 343 -6.55 9.36 -6.40
C GLY A 343 -6.13 9.63 -4.96
N GLY A 344 -6.45 8.70 -4.06
CA GLY A 344 -6.04 8.74 -2.66
C GLY A 344 -4.53 8.78 -2.47
N LEU A 345 -3.80 7.88 -3.13
CA LEU A 345 -2.34 7.81 -3.08
C LEU A 345 -1.68 9.13 -3.50
N ILE A 346 -2.13 9.71 -4.62
CA ILE A 346 -1.62 10.99 -5.14
C ILE A 346 -2.01 12.12 -4.19
N GLY A 347 -3.28 12.17 -3.76
CA GLY A 347 -3.79 13.19 -2.85
C GLY A 347 -3.04 13.23 -1.52
N GLY A 348 -2.76 12.07 -0.93
CA GLY A 348 -1.98 11.97 0.32
C GLY A 348 -0.52 12.39 0.15
N PHE A 349 0.11 12.06 -0.97
CA PHE A 349 1.47 12.50 -1.29
C PHE A 349 1.54 14.03 -1.45
N LEU A 350 0.60 14.60 -2.20
CA LEU A 350 0.51 16.04 -2.43
C LEU A 350 0.18 16.81 -1.13
N ALA A 351 -0.80 16.35 -0.35
CA ALA A 351 -1.15 16.94 0.94
C ALA A 351 0.03 16.95 1.92
N SER A 352 0.80 15.85 1.94
CA SER A 352 2.04 15.76 2.71
C SER A 352 3.11 16.74 2.20
N GLY A 353 3.17 16.95 0.88
CA GLY A 353 4.01 17.95 0.23
C GLY A 353 3.67 19.39 0.61
N VAL A 354 2.38 19.72 0.70
CA VAL A 354 1.91 21.04 1.13
C VAL A 354 2.22 21.27 2.62
N LEU A 355 1.84 20.33 3.48
CA LEU A 355 1.91 20.50 4.94
C LEU A 355 3.34 20.33 5.49
N HIS A 356 4.14 19.50 4.80
CA HIS A 356 5.49 19.09 5.16
C HIS A 356 5.61 18.55 6.61
N LEU A 357 6.82 18.17 7.02
CA LEU A 357 7.05 17.70 8.39
C LEU A 357 7.06 18.85 9.40
N PRO A 358 6.71 18.61 10.67
CA PRO A 358 6.81 19.62 11.71
C PRO A 358 8.19 20.27 11.74
N LYS A 359 8.23 21.61 11.79
CA LYS A 359 9.45 22.44 11.84
C LYS A 359 10.34 22.40 10.59
N HIS A 360 9.87 21.81 9.50
CA HIS A 360 10.55 21.79 8.21
C HIS A 360 9.57 22.39 7.19
N GLY A 361 9.95 23.44 6.46
CA GLY A 361 9.05 24.14 5.53
C GLY A 361 9.84 25.01 4.54
N VAL A 362 9.48 24.93 3.25
CA VAL A 362 9.98 25.85 2.22
C VAL A 362 8.77 26.47 1.53
N HIS A 363 8.45 27.71 1.90
CA HIS A 363 7.18 28.36 1.57
C HIS A 363 6.85 28.37 0.07
N LEU A 364 7.84 28.57 -0.81
CA LEU A 364 7.61 28.65 -2.26
C LEU A 364 7.23 27.30 -2.89
N ARG A 365 7.91 26.21 -2.51
CA ARG A 365 7.60 24.86 -3.03
C ARG A 365 6.23 24.39 -2.55
N GLN A 366 5.88 24.70 -1.31
CA GLN A 366 4.57 24.38 -0.74
C GLN A 366 3.44 25.10 -1.50
N ALA A 367 3.62 26.38 -1.84
CA ALA A 367 2.65 27.14 -2.64
C ALA A 367 2.45 26.54 -4.03
N LEU A 368 3.52 26.10 -4.70
CA LEU A 368 3.42 25.42 -6.00
C LEU A 368 2.65 24.10 -5.89
N ILE A 369 3.02 23.23 -4.93
CA ILE A 369 2.35 21.94 -4.74
C ILE A 369 0.87 22.17 -4.41
N PHE A 370 0.55 23.16 -3.57
CA PHE A 370 -0.82 23.52 -3.23
C PHE A 370 -1.62 23.95 -4.47
N THR A 371 -1.04 24.79 -5.32
CA THR A 371 -1.68 25.25 -6.56
C THR A 371 -1.93 24.09 -7.52
N VAL A 372 -0.93 23.21 -7.70
CA VAL A 372 -1.07 21.99 -8.52
C VAL A 372 -2.14 21.06 -7.95
N SER A 373 -2.22 20.93 -6.63
CA SER A 373 -3.24 20.11 -5.97
C SER A 373 -4.64 20.67 -6.23
N LEU A 374 -4.85 21.98 -6.07
CA LEU A 374 -6.13 22.61 -6.36
C LEU A 374 -6.53 22.44 -7.83
N ALA A 375 -5.60 22.66 -8.75
CA ALA A 375 -5.86 22.49 -10.19
C ALA A 375 -6.23 21.04 -10.53
N LEU A 376 -5.54 20.06 -9.94
CA LEU A 376 -5.83 18.64 -10.15
C LEU A 376 -7.20 18.25 -9.58
N GLY A 377 -7.51 18.67 -8.34
CA GLY A 377 -8.81 18.40 -7.73
C GLY A 377 -9.97 19.04 -8.51
N ALA A 378 -9.81 20.30 -8.94
CA ALA A 378 -10.79 20.99 -9.77
C ALA A 378 -10.94 20.32 -11.16
N GLY A 379 -9.83 19.87 -11.74
CA GLY A 379 -9.84 19.14 -13.01
C GLY A 379 -10.56 17.79 -12.92
N LEU A 380 -10.36 17.03 -11.83
CA LEU A 380 -11.09 15.78 -11.58
C LEU A 380 -12.59 16.04 -11.40
N PHE A 381 -12.95 17.04 -10.60
CA PHE A 381 -14.35 17.42 -10.41
C PHE A 381 -15.01 17.84 -11.72
N TRP A 382 -14.36 18.73 -12.47
CA TRP A 382 -14.85 19.19 -13.77
C TRP A 382 -15.00 18.04 -14.76
N TYR A 383 -14.03 17.12 -14.83
CA TYR A 383 -14.10 15.96 -15.72
C TYR A 383 -15.24 15.02 -15.34
N GLY A 384 -15.44 14.73 -14.05
CA GLY A 384 -16.57 13.93 -13.60
C GLY A 384 -17.93 14.58 -13.89
N HIS A 385 -18.01 15.91 -13.76
CA HIS A 385 -19.24 16.65 -14.08
C HIS A 385 -19.51 16.75 -15.59
N ALA A 386 -18.48 16.97 -16.41
CA ALA A 386 -18.63 17.13 -17.86
C ALA A 386 -18.94 15.81 -18.58
N ASN A 387 -18.77 14.67 -17.92
CA ASN A 387 -18.94 13.36 -18.50
C ASN A 387 -20.23 12.69 -17.99
N GLU A 388 -21.37 13.39 -18.15
CA GLU A 388 -22.71 13.01 -17.65
C GLU A 388 -23.15 11.60 -18.06
N GLY A 389 -22.69 11.07 -19.21
CA GLY A 389 -22.93 9.68 -19.61
C GLY A 389 -22.32 8.60 -18.69
N LYS A 390 -21.67 9.00 -17.58
CA LYS A 390 -21.22 8.14 -16.47
C LYS A 390 -22.13 8.23 -15.23
N ALA A 391 -23.14 9.08 -15.27
CA ALA A 391 -24.18 9.14 -14.26
C ALA A 391 -25.15 7.96 -14.43
N GLU A 392 -25.47 7.64 -15.68
CA GLU A 392 -26.36 6.56 -16.11
C GLU A 392 -25.50 5.37 -16.51
N SER A 393 -25.29 4.46 -15.56
CA SER A 393 -24.57 3.23 -15.82
C SER A 393 -25.58 2.10 -15.87
N PRO A 394 -25.76 1.43 -17.02
CA PRO A 394 -26.72 0.34 -17.15
C PRO A 394 -26.59 -0.69 -16.03
N LEU A 395 -25.36 -0.98 -15.59
CA LEU A 395 -25.11 -1.94 -14.52
C LEU A 395 -25.59 -1.43 -13.14
N VAL A 396 -25.45 -0.13 -12.85
CA VAL A 396 -25.93 0.45 -11.59
C VAL A 396 -27.45 0.54 -11.61
N ASP A 397 -28.04 0.93 -12.73
CA ASP A 397 -29.50 1.04 -12.86
C ASP A 397 -30.17 -0.32 -12.73
N LEU A 398 -29.59 -1.37 -13.34
CA LEU A 398 -30.02 -2.76 -13.16
C LEU A 398 -29.92 -3.22 -11.69
N GLN A 399 -28.84 -2.87 -10.99
CA GLN A 399 -28.66 -3.21 -9.58
C GLN A 399 -29.68 -2.51 -8.68
N VAL A 400 -29.91 -1.22 -8.92
CA VAL A 400 -30.90 -0.43 -8.17
C VAL A 400 -32.31 -0.96 -8.44
N ALA A 401 -32.65 -1.25 -9.70
CA ALA A 401 -33.95 -1.80 -10.07
C ALA A 401 -34.20 -3.17 -9.43
N GLN A 402 -33.21 -4.07 -9.45
CA GLN A 402 -33.30 -5.38 -8.78
C GLN A 402 -33.62 -5.23 -7.29
N GLU A 403 -32.93 -4.34 -6.58
CA GLU A 403 -33.17 -4.12 -5.14
C GLU A 403 -34.57 -3.53 -4.89
N LEU A 404 -35.04 -2.60 -5.72
CA LEU A 404 -36.40 -2.06 -5.63
C LEU A 404 -37.47 -3.15 -5.84
N ILE A 405 -37.23 -4.12 -6.75
CA ILE A 405 -38.13 -5.27 -6.96
C ILE A 405 -38.19 -6.16 -5.71
N GLU A 406 -37.07 -6.34 -5.01
CA GLU A 406 -36.99 -7.08 -3.74
C GLU A 406 -37.72 -6.36 -2.60
N GLN A 407 -37.71 -5.03 -2.60
CA GLN A 407 -38.43 -4.17 -1.64
C GLN A 407 -39.91 -3.93 -2.01
N GLU A 408 -40.41 -4.60 -3.05
CA GLU A 408 -41.78 -4.43 -3.58
C GLU A 408 -42.11 -3.02 -4.12
N GLU A 409 -41.11 -2.19 -4.40
CA GLU A 409 -41.26 -0.87 -5.02
C GLU A 409 -41.28 -0.96 -6.57
N LEU A 410 -42.24 -1.73 -7.09
CA LEU A 410 -42.28 -2.14 -8.51
C LEU A 410 -42.33 -0.95 -9.49
N ALA A 411 -43.15 0.07 -9.22
CA ALA A 411 -43.29 1.23 -10.10
C ALA A 411 -42.00 2.06 -10.22
N ALA A 412 -41.21 2.12 -9.13
CA ALA A 412 -39.92 2.82 -9.16
C ALA A 412 -38.88 2.02 -9.97
N ALA A 413 -38.85 0.69 -9.78
CA ALA A 413 -38.00 -0.20 -10.56
C ALA A 413 -38.32 -0.13 -12.06
N GLU A 414 -39.61 -0.19 -12.42
CA GLU A 414 -40.09 -0.09 -13.80
C GLU A 414 -39.64 1.23 -14.43
N SER A 415 -39.84 2.36 -13.75
CA SER A 415 -39.42 3.68 -14.26
C SER A 415 -37.92 3.77 -14.55
N ILE A 416 -37.07 3.14 -13.73
CA ILE A 416 -35.61 3.11 -13.96
C ILE A 416 -35.28 2.24 -15.18
N LEU A 417 -35.90 1.07 -15.29
CA LEU A 417 -35.67 0.14 -16.39
C LEU A 417 -36.16 0.68 -17.74
N GLU A 418 -37.31 1.34 -17.76
CA GLU A 418 -37.82 2.03 -18.96
C GLU A 418 -36.91 3.18 -19.39
N SER A 419 -36.41 3.97 -18.43
CA SER A 419 -35.43 5.03 -18.71
C SER A 419 -34.17 4.45 -19.33
N LEU A 420 -33.64 3.35 -18.76
CA LEU A 420 -32.47 2.67 -19.27
C LEU A 420 -32.66 2.17 -20.72
N LEU A 421 -33.83 1.59 -21.01
CA LEU A 421 -34.15 1.05 -22.33
C LEU A 421 -34.38 2.12 -23.41
N ASN A 422 -34.66 3.37 -23.03
CA ASN A 422 -34.75 4.47 -24.00
C ASN A 422 -33.41 4.78 -24.66
N ASP A 423 -32.31 4.58 -23.93
CA ASP A 423 -30.96 4.88 -24.40
C ASP A 423 -30.18 3.63 -24.84
N HIS A 424 -30.41 2.50 -24.15
CA HIS A 424 -29.63 1.27 -24.34
C HIS A 424 -30.52 0.01 -24.27
N ASP A 425 -30.65 -0.69 -25.41
CA ASP A 425 -31.28 -2.03 -25.45
C ASP A 425 -30.46 -2.98 -24.56
N ASN A 426 -31.08 -3.59 -23.55
CA ASN A 426 -30.39 -4.43 -22.56
C ASN A 426 -31.20 -5.68 -22.18
N ALA A 427 -30.61 -6.86 -22.34
CA ALA A 427 -31.29 -8.14 -22.08
C ALA A 427 -31.73 -8.30 -20.61
N HIS A 428 -30.87 -7.95 -19.66
CA HIS A 428 -31.20 -8.01 -18.24
C HIS A 428 -32.28 -7.00 -17.86
N ALA A 429 -32.33 -5.82 -18.49
CA ALA A 429 -33.39 -4.84 -18.20
C ALA A 429 -34.77 -5.37 -18.59
N TYR A 430 -34.86 -6.00 -19.77
CA TYR A 430 -36.07 -6.69 -20.19
C TYR A 430 -36.42 -7.87 -19.29
N PHE A 431 -35.42 -8.64 -18.83
CA PHE A 431 -35.67 -9.72 -17.88
C PHE A 431 -36.26 -9.21 -16.56
N LEU A 432 -35.76 -8.09 -16.03
CA LEU A 432 -36.29 -7.47 -14.81
C LEU A 432 -37.70 -6.91 -15.02
N LEU A 433 -38.00 -6.25 -16.16
CA LEU A 433 -39.36 -5.84 -16.50
C LEU A 433 -40.31 -7.04 -16.61
N GLY A 434 -39.85 -8.15 -17.21
CA GLY A 434 -40.61 -9.40 -17.24
C GLY A 434 -40.90 -9.93 -15.84
N SER A 435 -39.92 -9.84 -14.93
CA SER A 435 -40.08 -10.25 -13.52
C SER A 435 -41.06 -9.36 -12.75
N ILE A 436 -41.07 -8.06 -13.03
CA ILE A 436 -42.07 -7.12 -12.51
C ILE A 436 -43.46 -7.52 -13.01
N ALA A 437 -43.63 -7.72 -14.31
CA ALA A 437 -44.91 -8.10 -14.90
C ALA A 437 -45.45 -9.45 -14.37
N ILE A 438 -44.57 -10.42 -14.11
CA ILE A 438 -44.95 -11.68 -13.42
C ILE A 438 -45.52 -11.39 -12.02
N LYS A 439 -44.87 -10.51 -11.23
CA LYS A 439 -45.33 -10.13 -9.89
C LYS A 439 -46.67 -9.39 -9.93
N GLU A 440 -46.97 -8.69 -11.01
CA GLU A 440 -48.24 -8.00 -11.24
C GLU A 440 -49.32 -8.89 -11.89
N GLU A 441 -49.01 -10.17 -12.14
CA GLU A 441 -49.86 -11.14 -12.83
C GLU A 441 -50.21 -10.75 -14.28
N ASP A 442 -49.46 -9.83 -14.90
CA ASP A 442 -49.57 -9.52 -16.35
C ASP A 442 -48.66 -10.44 -17.17
N TYR A 443 -49.10 -11.69 -17.32
CA TYR A 443 -48.37 -12.71 -18.04
C TYR A 443 -48.14 -12.38 -19.53
N HIS A 444 -49.00 -11.57 -20.15
CA HIS A 444 -48.81 -11.20 -21.56
C HIS A 444 -47.63 -10.22 -21.70
N SER A 445 -47.55 -9.20 -20.86
CA SER A 445 -46.41 -8.27 -20.85
C SER A 445 -45.13 -8.97 -20.41
N ALA A 446 -45.22 -9.85 -19.41
CA ALA A 446 -44.10 -10.69 -18.98
C ALA A 446 -43.52 -11.51 -20.13
N GLY A 447 -44.38 -12.18 -20.91
CA GLY A 447 -43.96 -12.97 -22.08
C GLY A 447 -43.21 -12.12 -23.10
N MET A 448 -43.74 -10.94 -23.47
CA MET A 448 -43.10 -10.05 -24.44
C MET A 448 -41.71 -9.58 -23.97
N HIS A 449 -41.58 -9.19 -22.70
CA HIS A 449 -40.29 -8.74 -22.16
C HIS A 449 -39.27 -9.87 -22.09
N LEU A 450 -39.68 -11.06 -21.62
CA LEU A 450 -38.76 -12.20 -21.53
C LEU A 450 -38.37 -12.76 -22.90
N GLU A 451 -39.29 -12.77 -23.89
CA GLU A 451 -38.96 -13.13 -25.28
C GLU A 451 -37.88 -12.19 -25.84
N LYS A 452 -38.03 -10.89 -25.59
CA LYS A 452 -37.05 -9.88 -25.99
C LYS A 452 -35.70 -10.14 -25.31
N ALA A 453 -35.68 -10.38 -24.00
CA ALA A 453 -34.45 -10.73 -23.27
C ALA A 453 -33.76 -11.98 -23.84
N ALA A 454 -34.51 -13.07 -24.03
CA ALA A 454 -34.04 -14.34 -24.58
C ALA A 454 -33.57 -14.24 -26.04
N SER A 455 -34.12 -13.29 -26.83
CA SER A 455 -33.68 -13.03 -28.21
C SER A 455 -32.37 -12.25 -28.29
N MET A 456 -31.98 -11.57 -27.21
CA MET A 456 -30.75 -10.79 -27.12
C MET A 456 -29.59 -11.65 -26.63
N GLU A 457 -29.86 -12.55 -25.68
CA GLU A 457 -28.89 -13.48 -25.12
C GLU A 457 -29.40 -14.92 -25.21
N ASP A 458 -28.91 -15.65 -26.21
CA ASP A 458 -29.33 -17.02 -26.54
C ASP A 458 -29.06 -18.04 -25.42
N ASP A 459 -28.11 -17.73 -24.52
CA ASP A 459 -27.67 -18.54 -23.37
C ASP A 459 -28.22 -18.03 -22.02
N PHE A 460 -29.19 -17.11 -22.03
CA PHE A 460 -29.80 -16.56 -20.81
C PHE A 460 -30.81 -17.54 -20.19
N ILE A 461 -30.31 -18.47 -19.38
CA ILE A 461 -31.06 -19.60 -18.81
C ILE A 461 -32.30 -19.13 -18.05
N GLU A 462 -32.16 -18.13 -17.19
CA GLU A 462 -33.24 -17.63 -16.34
C GLU A 462 -34.39 -17.02 -17.15
N ALA A 463 -34.08 -16.36 -18.27
CA ALA A 463 -35.10 -15.82 -19.18
C ALA A 463 -35.91 -16.94 -19.84
N HIS A 464 -35.25 -18.00 -20.32
CA HIS A 464 -35.94 -19.16 -20.91
C HIS A 464 -36.75 -19.95 -19.87
N TYR A 465 -36.24 -20.09 -18.65
CA TYR A 465 -36.95 -20.74 -17.55
C TYR A 465 -38.21 -19.96 -17.16
N ASN A 466 -38.10 -18.63 -16.97
CA ASN A 466 -39.25 -17.79 -16.66
C ASN A 466 -40.26 -17.72 -17.82
N LEU A 467 -39.81 -17.76 -19.08
CA LEU A 467 -40.70 -17.89 -20.24
C LEU A 467 -41.55 -19.15 -20.18
N ALA A 468 -40.95 -20.30 -19.82
CA ALA A 468 -41.69 -21.55 -19.71
C ALA A 468 -42.83 -21.44 -18.68
N LEU A 469 -42.54 -20.85 -17.51
CA LEU A 469 -43.56 -20.59 -16.48
C LEU A 469 -44.66 -19.64 -16.98
N VAL A 470 -44.28 -18.53 -17.63
CA VAL A 470 -45.25 -17.57 -18.18
C VAL A 470 -46.13 -18.21 -19.26
N TYR A 471 -45.57 -19.06 -20.12
CA TYR A 471 -46.36 -19.77 -21.13
C TYR A 471 -47.32 -20.81 -20.55
N VAL A 472 -46.98 -21.44 -19.42
CA VAL A 472 -47.93 -22.30 -18.69
C VAL A 472 -49.15 -21.49 -18.25
N GLU A 473 -48.94 -20.30 -17.66
CA GLU A 473 -50.02 -19.41 -17.23
C GLU A 473 -50.86 -18.88 -18.41
N LEU A 474 -50.22 -18.65 -19.57
CA LEU A 474 -50.88 -18.27 -20.81
C LEU A 474 -51.54 -19.43 -21.57
N GLN A 475 -51.42 -20.68 -21.08
CA GLN A 475 -51.91 -21.91 -21.73
C GLN A 475 -51.28 -22.19 -23.10
N GLU A 476 -50.06 -21.67 -23.34
CA GLU A 476 -49.31 -21.90 -24.58
C GLU A 476 -48.30 -23.04 -24.40
N PHE A 477 -48.79 -24.26 -24.13
CA PHE A 477 -47.97 -25.39 -23.69
C PHE A 477 -46.86 -25.82 -24.67
N ASP A 478 -47.10 -25.74 -25.98
CA ASP A 478 -46.08 -26.03 -26.99
C ASP A 478 -44.87 -25.08 -26.87
N LYS A 479 -45.13 -23.79 -26.58
CA LYS A 479 -44.06 -22.81 -26.36
C LYS A 479 -43.40 -23.00 -25.01
N ALA A 480 -44.17 -23.34 -23.98
CA ALA A 480 -43.65 -23.65 -22.65
C ALA A 480 -42.62 -24.80 -22.71
N GLU A 481 -42.94 -25.88 -23.43
CA GLU A 481 -42.05 -27.03 -23.60
C GLU A 481 -40.75 -26.63 -24.35
N LEU A 482 -40.87 -25.87 -25.45
CA LEU A 482 -39.72 -25.39 -26.21
C LEU A 482 -38.78 -24.50 -25.38
N SER A 483 -39.33 -23.56 -24.61
CA SER A 483 -38.55 -22.69 -23.72
C SER A 483 -37.89 -23.48 -22.60
N LEU A 484 -38.59 -24.45 -22.01
CA LEU A 484 -38.04 -25.31 -20.95
C LEU A 484 -36.92 -26.22 -21.47
N GLU A 485 -37.08 -26.81 -22.66
CA GLU A 485 -36.04 -27.58 -23.33
C GLU A 485 -34.81 -26.73 -23.62
N ARG A 486 -35.02 -25.47 -24.06
CA ARG A 486 -33.92 -24.55 -24.33
C ARG A 486 -33.14 -24.25 -23.05
N ALA A 487 -33.83 -23.91 -21.96
CA ALA A 487 -33.21 -23.68 -20.65
C ALA A 487 -32.41 -24.90 -20.17
N ARG A 488 -32.99 -26.11 -20.25
CA ARG A 488 -32.30 -27.38 -19.93
C ARG A 488 -31.07 -27.64 -20.80
N SER A 489 -31.12 -27.29 -22.08
CA SER A 489 -30.01 -27.51 -23.01
C SER A 489 -28.79 -26.66 -22.66
N ILE A 490 -29.01 -25.48 -22.07
CA ILE A 490 -27.96 -24.57 -21.64
C ILE A 490 -27.46 -25.00 -20.25
N ASP A 491 -28.36 -25.31 -19.32
CA ASP A 491 -28.04 -25.77 -17.96
C ASP A 491 -27.27 -27.10 -17.93
N GLY A 492 -27.59 -28.04 -18.82
CA GLY A 492 -26.83 -29.29 -18.97
C GLY A 492 -25.34 -29.09 -19.32
N ALA A 493 -24.92 -27.88 -19.73
CA ALA A 493 -23.53 -27.49 -19.91
C ALA A 493 -22.92 -26.77 -18.69
N SER A 494 -23.74 -26.24 -17.77
CA SER A 494 -23.38 -25.51 -16.55
C SER A 494 -24.09 -26.11 -15.33
N SER A 495 -23.46 -27.02 -14.60
CA SER A 495 -24.08 -27.75 -13.47
C SER A 495 -24.53 -26.84 -12.30
N ASP A 496 -25.69 -26.18 -12.38
CA ASP A 496 -26.25 -25.31 -11.32
C ASP A 496 -27.62 -25.84 -10.83
N ASP A 497 -27.66 -26.40 -9.62
CA ASP A 497 -28.84 -27.05 -8.99
C ASP A 497 -29.96 -26.06 -8.55
N ARG A 498 -30.06 -24.88 -9.18
CA ARG A 498 -30.95 -23.79 -8.72
C ARG A 498 -32.34 -23.76 -9.34
N LEU A 499 -32.55 -24.40 -10.49
CA LEU A 499 -33.80 -24.34 -11.25
C LEU A 499 -34.53 -25.69 -11.21
N ASP A 500 -35.82 -25.68 -10.86
CA ASP A 500 -36.63 -26.91 -10.74
C ASP A 500 -37.35 -27.22 -12.06
N PHE A 501 -36.60 -27.72 -13.03
CA PHE A 501 -37.14 -28.06 -14.34
C PHE A 501 -38.18 -29.17 -14.30
N ASP A 502 -38.13 -30.06 -13.31
CA ASP A 502 -39.07 -31.17 -13.19
C ASP A 502 -40.44 -30.65 -12.76
N HIS A 503 -40.48 -29.71 -11.82
CA HIS A 503 -41.72 -29.05 -11.42
C HIS A 503 -42.41 -28.34 -12.59
N VAL A 504 -41.66 -27.57 -13.40
CA VAL A 504 -42.25 -26.88 -14.57
C VAL A 504 -42.78 -27.89 -15.60
N GLN A 505 -42.08 -29.01 -15.79
CA GLN A 505 -42.54 -30.08 -16.68
C GLN A 505 -43.83 -30.74 -16.17
N GLU A 506 -43.95 -30.94 -14.85
CA GLU A 506 -45.20 -31.44 -14.23
C GLU A 506 -46.35 -30.46 -14.49
N LEU A 507 -46.14 -29.16 -14.31
CA LEU A 507 -47.16 -28.13 -14.60
C LEU A 507 -47.63 -28.17 -16.06
N ILE A 508 -46.71 -28.28 -17.02
CA ILE A 508 -47.04 -28.42 -18.45
C ILE A 508 -47.90 -29.67 -18.68
N ASN A 509 -47.51 -30.80 -18.09
CA ASN A 509 -48.20 -32.08 -18.26
C ASN A 509 -49.60 -32.09 -17.62
N GLU A 510 -49.76 -31.52 -16.43
CA GLU A 510 -51.03 -31.43 -15.72
C GLU A 510 -52.02 -30.49 -16.42
N ALA A 511 -51.53 -29.33 -16.87
CA ALA A 511 -52.36 -28.33 -17.55
C ALA A 511 -52.79 -28.80 -18.95
N GLY A 512 -51.90 -29.47 -19.71
CA GLY A 512 -52.25 -30.04 -21.02
C GLY A 512 -53.24 -31.22 -20.97
N GLN A 513 -53.31 -31.95 -19.85
CA GLN A 513 -54.32 -33.01 -19.64
C GLN A 513 -55.73 -32.45 -19.37
N ASN A 514 -55.82 -31.25 -18.79
CA ASN A 514 -57.11 -30.60 -18.51
C ASN A 514 -57.74 -29.92 -19.73
N GLU A 515 -56.98 -29.58 -20.78
CA GLU A 515 -57.53 -29.09 -22.06
C GLU A 515 -57.99 -30.20 -23.01
N SER A 516 -57.44 -31.40 -22.85
CA SER A 516 -57.76 -32.56 -23.69
C SER A 516 -58.93 -33.40 -23.16
N SER A 517 -59.56 -32.96 -22.05
CA SER A 517 -60.78 -33.51 -21.46
C SER A 517 -61.96 -32.54 -21.56
#